data_AF-A0A5D2A4H1-F1
#
_entry.id   AF-A0A5D2A4H1-F1
#
_cell.length_a   1.000
_cell.length_b   1.000
_cell.length_c   1.000
_cell.angle_alpha   90.00
_cell.angle_beta   90.00
_cell.angle_gamma   90.00
#
_symmetry.space_group_name_H-M   'P 1'
#
loop_
_entity.id
_entity.type
_entity.pdbx_description
1 polymer ?
#
loop_
_entity_poly.entity_id
_entity_poly.type
_entity_poly.pdbx_seq_one_letter_code
_entity_poly.pdbx_strand_id
1 'polypeptide(L)'
;MFATVMNAVFLLATMESIGIPTCVQIAFCMSEVAEPYILRRAVMHLEKGRVVIFAVGTGNPFFTTVTAAAFGCAESSIFLSSQN
;
A
#
# COMPACT_ATOMS: atom_id res chain seq x y z
N MET A 1 -7.12 1.57 13.14
CA MET A 1 -5.99 1.88 12.25
C MET A 1 -4.87 0.84 12.37
N PHE A 2 -4.40 0.46 13.56
CA PHE A 2 -3.41 -0.63 13.69
C PHE A 2 -3.90 -2.01 13.22
N ALA A 3 -5.18 -2.33 13.39
CA ALA A 3 -5.75 -3.60 12.92
C ALA A 3 -5.55 -3.83 11.40
N THR A 4 -5.63 -2.78 10.58
CA THR A 4 -5.36 -2.89 9.13
C THR A 4 -3.89 -3.10 8.83
N VAL A 5 -2.98 -2.58 9.67
CA VAL A 5 -1.55 -2.84 9.57
C VAL A 5 -1.26 -4.30 9.90
N MET A 6 -1.78 -4.80 11.02
CA MET A 6 -1.61 -6.21 11.40
C MET A 6 -2.15 -7.15 10.32
N ASN A 7 -3.34 -6.89 9.78
CA ASN A 7 -3.91 -7.70 8.70
C ASN A 7 -3.06 -7.64 7.43
N ALA A 8 -2.52 -6.48 7.08
CA ALA A 8 -1.66 -6.33 5.91
C ALA A 8 -0.31 -7.04 6.07
N VAL A 9 0.30 -6.98 7.26
CA VAL A 9 1.54 -7.71 7.57
C VAL A 9 1.29 -9.23 7.57
N PHE A 10 0.15 -9.68 8.09
CA PHE A 10 -0.22 -11.09 8.02
C PHE A 10 -0.45 -11.56 6.58
N LEU A 11 -1.11 -10.74 5.76
CA LEU A 11 -1.30 -11.02 4.34
C LEU A 11 0.03 -11.05 3.59
N LEU A 12 0.94 -10.11 3.87
CA LEU A 12 2.31 -10.10 3.33
C LEU A 12 3.02 -11.42 3.61
N ALA A 13 3.09 -11.84 4.89
CA ALA A 13 3.75 -13.09 5.27
C ALA A 13 3.10 -14.31 4.57
N THR A 14 1.78 -14.31 4.45
CA THR A 14 1.05 -15.37 3.73
C THR A 14 1.41 -15.37 2.25
N MET A 15 1.41 -14.21 1.58
CA MET A 15 1.75 -14.09 0.15
C MET A 15 3.22 -14.45 -0.12
N GLU A 16 4.14 -14.05 0.74
CA GLU A 16 5.55 -14.43 0.64
C GLU A 16 5.76 -15.94 0.83
N SER A 17 5.01 -16.57 1.75
CA SER A 17 5.07 -18.03 1.95
C SER A 17 4.59 -18.84 0.74
N ILE A 18 3.72 -18.28 -0.09
CA ILE A 18 3.26 -18.89 -1.35
C ILE A 18 4.09 -18.43 -2.57
N GLY A 19 5.18 -17.70 -2.34
CA GLY A 19 6.11 -17.26 -3.39
C GLY A 19 5.65 -16.03 -4.18
N ILE A 20 4.65 -15.29 -3.72
CA ILE A 20 4.15 -14.08 -4.37
C ILE A 20 4.89 -12.86 -3.78
N PRO A 21 5.74 -12.17 -4.57
CA PRO A 21 6.48 -11.02 -4.09
C PRO A 21 5.52 -9.88 -3.79
N THR A 22 5.43 -9.51 -2.51
CA THR A 22 4.45 -8.57 -1.99
C THR A 22 5.17 -7.51 -1.16
N CYS A 23 4.62 -6.30 -1.08
CA CYS A 23 5.09 -5.28 -0.15
C CYS A 23 3.90 -4.56 0.50
N VAL A 24 4.11 -4.04 1.71
CA VAL A 24 3.11 -3.26 2.44
C VAL A 24 3.58 -1.83 2.56
N GLN A 25 2.73 -0.89 2.15
CA GLN A 25 2.96 0.53 2.30
C GLN A 25 1.89 1.16 3.20
N ILE A 26 2.30 2.03 4.11
CA ILE A 26 1.45 2.68 5.11
C ILE A 26 1.55 4.20 5.06
N ALA A 27 0.44 4.89 5.33
CA ALA A 27 0.42 6.36 5.29
C ALA A 27 1.29 7.05 6.37
N PHE A 28 1.61 6.36 7.47
CA PHE A 28 2.53 6.87 8.50
C PHE A 28 3.90 6.19 8.41
N CYS A 29 4.96 6.86 8.87
CA CYS A 29 6.30 6.27 8.86
C CYS A 29 6.49 5.36 10.10
N MET A 30 6.43 4.04 9.92
CA MET A 30 6.94 3.06 10.89
C MET A 30 7.88 2.09 10.18
N SER A 31 9.13 2.51 10.02
CA SER A 31 10.15 1.76 9.29
C SER A 31 10.40 0.34 9.81
N GLU A 32 10.08 0.06 11.09
CA GLU A 32 10.19 -1.28 11.67
C GLU A 32 9.06 -2.23 11.24
N VAL A 33 7.92 -1.72 10.74
CA VAL A 33 6.71 -2.51 10.48
C VAL A 33 6.34 -2.54 9.00
N ALA A 34 6.36 -1.39 8.32
CA ALA A 34 6.00 -1.29 6.91
C ALA A 34 6.60 -0.05 6.27
N GLU A 35 6.74 -0.07 4.94
CA GLU A 35 7.31 1.07 4.23
C GLU A 35 6.35 2.26 4.24
N PRO A 36 6.86 3.50 4.34
CA PRO A 36 6.02 4.67 4.14
C PRO A 36 5.46 4.69 2.72
N TYR A 37 4.21 5.12 2.57
CA TYR A 37 3.57 5.33 1.29
C TYR A 37 4.35 6.36 0.47
N ILE A 38 4.95 5.90 -0.62
CA ILE A 38 5.64 6.71 -1.60
C ILE A 38 5.16 6.23 -2.97
N LEU A 39 4.37 7.05 -3.66
CA LEU A 39 3.75 6.72 -4.94
C LEU A 39 4.76 6.16 -5.95
N ARG A 40 5.90 6.84 -6.12
CA ARG A 40 6.96 6.40 -7.04
C ARG A 40 7.50 5.00 -6.72
N ARG A 41 7.55 4.63 -5.44
CA ARG A 41 7.97 3.29 -5.00
C ARG A 41 6.89 2.26 -5.29
N ALA A 42 5.62 2.59 -5.02
CA ALA A 42 4.48 1.74 -5.36
C ALA A 42 4.47 1.40 -6.86
N VAL A 43 4.65 2.40 -7.72
CA VAL A 43 4.74 2.22 -9.17
C VAL A 43 5.91 1.30 -9.54
N MET A 44 7.11 1.51 -8.98
CA MET A 44 8.24 0.60 -9.23
C MET A 44 7.99 -0.85 -8.77
N HIS A 45 7.19 -1.06 -7.72
CA HIS A 45 6.80 -2.40 -7.30
C HIS A 45 5.83 -3.03 -8.30
N LEU A 46 4.84 -2.25 -8.77
CA LEU A 46 3.88 -2.68 -9.79
C LEU A 46 4.57 -2.99 -11.14
N GLU A 47 5.51 -2.15 -11.57
CA GLU A 47 6.32 -2.38 -12.79
C GLU A 47 7.16 -3.67 -12.72
N LYS A 48 7.57 -4.07 -11.50
CA LYS A 48 8.28 -5.33 -11.24
C LYS A 48 7.35 -6.53 -11.05
N GLY A 49 6.04 -6.36 -11.25
CA GLY A 49 5.02 -7.40 -11.07
C GLY A 49 4.80 -7.81 -9.61
N ARG A 50 5.10 -6.93 -8.65
CA ARG A 50 4.90 -7.20 -7.22
C ARG A 50 3.52 -6.69 -6.76
N VAL A 51 2.93 -7.38 -5.81
CA VAL A 51 1.67 -6.97 -5.17
C VAL A 51 1.97 -5.86 -4.15
N VAL A 52 1.28 -4.74 -4.24
CA VAL A 52 1.42 -3.62 -3.29
C VAL A 52 0.16 -3.53 -2.44
N ILE A 53 0.31 -3.73 -1.13
CA ILE A 53 -0.78 -3.64 -0.15
C ILE A 53 -0.70 -2.26 0.52
N PHE A 54 -1.72 -1.44 0.33
CA PHE A 54 -1.85 -0.17 1.04
C PHE A 54 -2.60 -0.38 2.35
N ALA A 55 -1.89 -0.25 3.46
CA ALA A 55 -2.44 -0.37 4.80
C ALA A 55 -2.56 1.01 5.44
N VAL A 56 -3.62 1.23 6.22
CA VAL A 56 -3.90 2.52 6.88
C VAL A 56 -4.15 3.63 5.89
N GLY A 57 -5.43 3.79 5.51
CA GLY A 57 -6.03 5.12 5.47
C GLY A 57 -5.30 6.22 4.68
N THR A 58 -5.62 7.47 4.98
CA THR A 58 -4.84 8.65 4.62
C THR A 58 -3.87 9.05 5.74
N GLY A 59 -3.70 8.19 6.76
CA GLY A 59 -2.91 8.49 7.97
C GLY A 59 -3.57 9.49 8.93
N ASN A 60 -4.72 10.08 8.58
CA ASN A 60 -5.44 11.02 9.42
C ASN A 60 -6.42 10.28 10.35
N PRO A 61 -6.39 10.46 11.68
CA PRO A 61 -7.50 10.03 12.53
C PRO A 61 -8.81 10.62 11.97
N PHE A 62 -9.91 9.86 12.00
CA PHE A 62 -11.22 10.15 11.35
C PHE A 62 -11.40 9.73 9.88
N PHE A 63 -10.37 9.27 9.16
CA PHE A 63 -10.55 8.74 7.79
C PHE A 63 -10.82 7.23 7.75
N THR A 64 -11.85 6.84 7.00
CA THR A 64 -12.24 5.44 6.77
C THR A 64 -11.46 4.81 5.61
N THR A 65 -11.25 3.50 5.68
CA THR A 65 -10.47 2.69 4.72
C THR A 65 -10.92 2.87 3.26
N VAL A 66 -12.21 3.14 3.04
CA VAL A 66 -12.79 3.35 1.70
C VAL A 66 -12.29 4.64 1.05
N THR A 67 -12.15 5.73 1.79
CA THR A 67 -11.67 7.02 1.26
C THR A 67 -10.19 6.98 0.92
N ALA A 68 -9.41 6.21 1.68
CA ALA A 68 -7.99 6.02 1.43
C ALA A 68 -7.70 5.12 0.22
N ALA A 69 -8.48 4.05 0.06
CA ALA A 69 -8.41 3.22 -1.13
C ALA A 69 -8.80 4.04 -2.38
N ALA A 70 -9.82 4.89 -2.29
CA ALA A 70 -10.21 5.78 -3.38
C ALA A 70 -9.10 6.80 -3.71
N PHE A 71 -8.45 7.40 -2.71
CA PHE A 71 -7.35 8.35 -2.91
C PHE A 71 -6.11 7.67 -3.50
N GLY A 72 -5.66 6.56 -2.91
CA GLY A 72 -4.51 5.81 -3.42
C GLY A 72 -4.74 5.22 -4.82
N CYS A 73 -5.96 4.77 -5.13
CA CYS A 73 -6.34 4.35 -6.49
C CYS A 73 -6.42 5.54 -7.45
N ALA A 74 -6.98 6.67 -7.04
CA ALA A 74 -7.05 7.86 -7.88
C ALA A 74 -5.64 8.38 -8.22
N GLU A 75 -4.73 8.46 -7.25
CA GLU A 75 -3.34 8.89 -7.49
C GLU A 75 -2.58 7.90 -8.38
N SER A 76 -2.76 6.60 -8.15
CA SER A 76 -2.14 5.55 -8.97
C SER A 76 -2.68 5.55 -10.40
N SER A 77 -3.99 5.74 -10.58
CA SER A 77 -4.65 5.74 -11.90
C SER A 77 -4.43 7.02 -12.70
N ILE A 78 -4.39 8.19 -12.05
CA ILE A 78 -4.06 9.47 -12.68
C ILE A 78 -2.62 9.41 -13.23
N PHE A 79 -1.68 8.84 -12.49
CA PHE A 79 -0.30 8.72 -12.96
C PHE A 79 -0.14 7.73 -14.12
N LEU A 80 -0.84 6.58 -14.07
CA LEU A 80 -0.86 5.61 -15.18
C LEU A 80 -1.49 6.19 -16.46
N SER A 81 -2.48 7.09 -16.34
CA SER A 81 -3.14 7.71 -17.49
C SER A 81 -2.34 8.87 -18.10
N SER A 82 -1.37 9.43 -17.37
CA SER A 82 -0.52 10.54 -17.86
C SER A 82 0.72 10.08 -18.64
N GLN A 83 0.93 8.76 -18.78
CA GLN A 83 2.04 8.16 -19.53
C GLN A 83 1.62 7.60 -20.90
N ASN A 84 0.45 7.99 -21.42
CA ASN A 84 -0.05 7.57 -22.73
C ASN A 84 -0.27 8.75 -23.67
#